data_AF-D6ZAK3-F1
#
_entry.id   AF-D6ZAK3-F1
#
_cell.length_a   1.000
_cell.length_b   1.000
_cell.length_c   1.000
_cell.angle_alpha   90.00
_cell.angle_beta   90.00
_cell.angle_gamma   90.00
#
_symmetry.space_group_name_H-M   'P 1'
#
loop_
_entity.id
_entity.type
_entity.pdbx_description
1 polymer ?
#
loop_
_entity_poly.entity_id
_entity_poly.type
_entity_poly.pdbx_seq_one_letter_code
_entity_poly.pdbx_strand_id
1 'polypeptide(L)'
;MSQTEAPALPAHDDEHEPQPAQARWYDTPKVDLAVEPSGRWGWHGEYPTTYRWVALAAIFSLLIMNVGNHQGHVEDVWLDVVAAIIAIWLVIDVVSKRGRWKR
;
A
#
# COMPACT_ATOMS: atom_id res chain seq x y z
N MET A 1 58.20 22.40 0.81
CA MET A 1 57.07 22.10 1.71
C MET A 1 56.05 23.22 1.57
N SER A 2 55.14 23.09 0.61
CA SER A 2 54.02 24.01 0.39
C SER A 2 52.76 23.25 0.73
N GLN A 3 52.06 23.71 1.78
CA GLN A 3 50.75 23.21 2.15
C GLN A 3 49.76 23.60 1.04
N THR A 4 49.09 22.62 0.45
CA THR A 4 47.91 22.84 -0.39
C THR A 4 46.72 22.97 0.55
N GLU A 5 46.32 24.21 0.83
CA GLU A 5 45.08 24.50 1.54
C GLU A 5 43.90 24.07 0.64
N ALA A 6 43.08 23.14 1.12
CA ALA A 6 41.85 22.75 0.45
C ALA A 6 40.88 23.94 0.45
N PRO A 7 40.18 24.24 -0.66
CA PRO A 7 39.17 25.29 -0.65
C PRO A 7 38.07 24.92 0.35
N ALA A 8 37.78 25.84 1.27
CA ALA A 8 36.71 25.69 2.24
C ALA A 8 35.41 25.33 1.51
N LEU A 9 34.84 24.17 1.85
CA LEU A 9 33.51 23.79 1.40
C LEU A 9 32.55 24.94 1.79
N PRO A 10 31.71 25.44 0.87
CA PRO A 10 30.71 26.43 1.24
C PRO A 10 29.87 25.82 2.36
N ALA A 11 29.68 26.59 3.43
CA ALA A 11 28.77 26.23 4.50
C ALA A 11 27.45 25.79 3.86
N HIS A 12 27.02 24.58 4.19
CA HIS A 12 25.77 24.05 3.68
C HIS A 12 24.68 24.85 4.39
N ASP A 13 24.21 25.91 3.74
CA ASP A 13 23.10 26.72 4.22
C ASP A 13 21.88 25.79 4.28
N ASP A 14 21.48 25.40 5.48
CA ASP A 14 20.33 24.52 5.78
C ASP A 14 18.96 25.17 5.47
N GLU A 15 18.92 26.19 4.60
CA GLU A 15 17.74 26.99 4.27
C GLU A 15 17.31 26.85 2.79
N HIS A 16 17.34 25.63 2.24
CA HIS A 16 16.62 25.36 0.99
C HIS A 16 15.11 25.28 1.27
N GLU A 17 14.47 26.44 1.46
CA GLU A 17 13.02 26.52 1.29
C GLU A 17 12.66 26.12 -0.14
N PRO A 18 11.75 25.15 -0.34
CA PRO A 18 11.38 24.71 -1.69
C PRO A 18 10.73 25.86 -2.45
N GLN A 19 11.37 26.25 -3.54
CA GLN A 19 10.91 27.31 -4.45
C GLN A 19 9.46 27.01 -4.91
N PRO A 20 8.52 27.98 -4.88
CA PRO A 20 7.08 27.74 -5.05
C PRO A 20 6.67 27.13 -6.40
N ALA A 21 7.55 27.20 -7.42
CA ALA A 21 7.36 26.52 -8.69
C ALA A 21 7.54 24.98 -8.61
N GLN A 22 8.25 24.48 -7.60
CA GLN A 22 8.49 23.05 -7.35
C GLN A 22 7.43 22.43 -6.42
N ALA A 23 6.65 23.25 -5.71
CA ALA A 23 5.61 22.80 -4.79
C ALA A 23 4.42 22.12 -5.49
N ARG A 24 4.28 22.25 -6.82
CA ARG A 24 3.19 21.63 -7.57
C ARG A 24 3.36 20.10 -7.75
N TRP A 25 4.58 19.57 -7.59
CA TRP A 25 4.91 18.18 -7.93
C TRP A 25 5.05 17.25 -6.72
N TYR A 26 4.99 17.79 -5.51
CA TYR A 26 4.92 16.98 -4.30
C TYR A 26 3.46 16.64 -4.04
N ASP A 27 2.97 15.56 -4.67
CA ASP A 27 1.87 14.80 -4.09
C ASP A 27 2.31 14.47 -2.66
N THR A 28 1.64 15.09 -1.67
CA THR A 28 1.99 14.86 -0.27
C THR A 28 1.85 13.35 -0.01
N PRO A 29 2.92 12.65 0.40
CA PRO A 29 2.80 11.24 0.67
C PRO A 29 1.70 11.02 1.71
N LYS A 30 0.85 10.04 1.44
CA LYS A 30 -0.29 9.69 2.28
C LYS A 30 0.13 9.20 3.68
N VAL A 31 1.42 8.93 3.84
CA VAL A 31 2.11 8.52 5.06
C VAL A 31 2.91 9.71 5.58
N ASP A 32 2.85 9.94 6.89
CA ASP A 32 3.63 10.99 7.56
C ASP A 32 5.13 10.70 7.45
N LEU A 33 5.85 11.53 6.70
CA LEU A 33 7.30 11.41 6.50
C LEU A 33 8.11 11.75 7.75
N ALA A 34 7.54 12.50 8.70
CA ALA A 34 8.22 12.83 9.94
C ALA A 34 8.38 11.59 10.84
N VAL A 35 7.43 10.66 10.76
CA VAL A 35 7.46 9.37 11.47
C VAL A 35 8.09 8.28 10.61
N GLU A 36 7.77 8.23 9.31
CA GLU A 36 8.24 7.20 8.38
C GLU A 36 8.96 7.83 7.18
N PRO A 37 10.27 8.13 7.30
CA PRO A 37 11.03 8.82 6.26
C PRO A 37 11.20 7.99 4.98
N SER A 38 11.03 6.66 5.06
CA SER A 38 11.04 5.76 3.90
C SER A 38 9.74 5.81 3.07
N GLY A 39 8.72 6.51 3.56
CA GLY A 39 7.51 6.84 2.79
C GLY A 39 7.81 7.57 1.48
N ARG A 40 8.97 8.24 1.39
CA ARG A 40 9.45 8.92 0.17
C ARG A 40 9.70 7.98 -1.02
N TRP A 41 9.92 6.69 -0.80
CA TRP A 41 10.15 5.71 -1.88
C TRP A 41 8.85 5.10 -2.42
N GLY A 42 7.69 5.42 -1.84
CA GLY A 42 6.37 5.12 -2.42
C GLY A 42 5.79 3.73 -2.12
N TRP A 43 6.56 2.81 -1.53
CA TRP A 43 6.09 1.45 -1.22
C TRP A 43 5.18 1.35 0.02
N HIS A 44 5.23 2.34 0.91
CA HIS A 44 4.55 2.32 2.23
C HIS A 44 3.09 2.82 2.21
N GLY A 45 2.51 3.08 1.04
CA GLY A 45 1.15 3.62 0.94
C GLY A 45 0.06 2.57 1.26
N GLU A 46 -0.94 2.95 2.04
CA GLU A 46 -2.17 2.16 2.18
C GLU A 46 -3.15 2.45 1.04
N TYR A 47 -3.52 1.39 0.32
CA TYR A 47 -4.48 1.44 -0.80
C TYR A 47 -5.69 0.53 -0.53
N PRO A 48 -6.68 1.00 0.26
CA PRO A 48 -7.86 0.20 0.62
C PRO A 48 -8.65 -0.32 -0.58
N THR A 49 -8.68 0.43 -1.69
CA THR A 49 -9.36 0.01 -2.93
C THR A 49 -8.61 -1.13 -3.62
N THR A 50 -7.29 -1.06 -3.71
CA THR A 50 -6.46 -2.10 -4.32
C THR A 50 -6.58 -3.41 -3.56
N TYR A 51 -6.54 -3.37 -2.22
CA TYR A 51 -6.69 -4.59 -1.41
C TYR A 51 -8.03 -5.30 -1.64
N ARG A 52 -9.11 -4.55 -1.87
CA ARG A 52 -10.43 -5.13 -2.20
C ARG A 52 -10.42 -5.83 -3.55
N TRP A 53 -9.78 -5.24 -4.56
CA TRP A 53 -9.64 -5.86 -5.87
C TRP A 53 -8.79 -7.12 -5.82
N VAL A 54 -7.69 -7.10 -5.06
CA VAL A 54 -6.86 -8.29 -4.84
C VAL A 54 -7.64 -9.38 -4.11
N ALA A 55 -8.41 -9.03 -3.08
CA ALA A 55 -9.28 -9.98 -2.37
C ALA A 55 -10.35 -10.58 -3.29
N LEU A 56 -11.00 -9.76 -4.13
CA LEU A 56 -11.94 -10.24 -5.14
C LEU A 56 -11.27 -11.19 -6.13
N ALA A 57 -10.11 -10.83 -6.67
CA ALA A 57 -9.36 -11.69 -7.58
C ALA A 57 -9.02 -13.04 -6.93
N ALA A 58 -8.57 -13.03 -5.66
CA ALA A 58 -8.29 -14.24 -4.91
C ALA A 58 -9.52 -15.14 -4.74
N ILE A 59 -10.68 -14.57 -4.38
CA ILE A 59 -11.96 -15.32 -4.28
C ILE A 59 -12.29 -15.97 -5.62
N PHE A 60 -12.24 -15.22 -6.72
CA PHE A 60 -12.52 -15.76 -8.05
C PHE A 60 -11.53 -16.86 -8.45
N SER A 61 -10.24 -16.68 -8.19
CA SER A 61 -9.22 -17.70 -8.47
C SER A 61 -9.51 -19.01 -7.72
N LEU A 62 -9.84 -18.94 -6.43
CA LEU A 62 -10.17 -20.13 -5.63
C LEU A 62 -11.41 -20.86 -6.18
N LEU A 63 -12.45 -20.13 -6.58
CA LEU A 63 -13.66 -20.73 -7.14
C LEU A 63 -13.43 -21.33 -8.54
N ILE A 64 -12.57 -20.70 -9.36
CA ILE A 64 -12.18 -21.24 -10.67
C ILE A 64 -11.40 -22.55 -10.49
N MET A 65 -10.61 -22.68 -9.43
CA MET A 65 -9.86 -23.91 -9.15
C MET A 65 -10.76 -25.12 -8.89
N ASN A 66 -12.04 -24.95 -8.52
CA ASN A 66 -13.00 -26.05 -8.43
C ASN A 66 -13.36 -26.66 -9.81
N VAL A 67 -13.03 -25.98 -10.91
CA VAL A 67 -13.32 -26.46 -12.27
C VAL A 67 -12.20 -27.38 -12.74
N GLY A 68 -12.38 -28.70 -12.61
CA GLY A 68 -11.35 -29.67 -13.01
C GLY A 68 -11.71 -31.12 -12.72
N ASN A 69 -10.69 -31.99 -12.71
CA ASN A 69 -10.82 -33.43 -12.48
C ASN A 69 -10.79 -33.78 -10.97
N HIS A 70 -11.64 -33.13 -10.18
CA HIS A 70 -11.67 -33.36 -8.74
C HIS A 70 -12.46 -34.64 -8.46
N GLN A 71 -11.76 -35.70 -8.05
CA GLN A 71 -12.37 -37.00 -7.72
C GLN A 71 -12.77 -37.09 -6.24
N GLY A 72 -12.15 -36.26 -5.39
CA GLY A 72 -12.46 -36.15 -3.97
C GLY A 72 -12.90 -34.74 -3.63
N HIS A 73 -14.08 -34.60 -3.02
CA HIS A 73 -14.65 -33.31 -2.64
C HIS A 73 -13.93 -32.59 -1.48
N VAL A 74 -12.85 -33.18 -0.94
CA VAL A 74 -12.10 -32.56 0.15
C VAL A 74 -11.42 -31.28 -0.31
N GLU A 75 -10.85 -31.26 -1.52
CA GLU A 75 -10.22 -30.06 -2.09
C GLU A 75 -11.25 -28.96 -2.34
N ASP A 76 -12.40 -29.30 -2.93
CA ASP A 76 -13.52 -28.38 -3.16
C ASP A 76 -13.94 -27.69 -1.85
N VAL A 77 -14.12 -28.48 -0.78
CA VAL A 77 -14.52 -27.96 0.53
C VAL A 77 -13.48 -26.99 1.09
N TRP A 78 -12.18 -27.28 0.95
CA TRP A 78 -11.13 -26.36 1.41
C TRP A 78 -11.10 -25.07 0.59
N LEU A 79 -11.19 -25.16 -0.74
CA LEU A 79 -11.21 -23.99 -1.62
C LEU A 79 -12.42 -23.10 -1.31
N ASP A 80 -13.60 -23.69 -1.17
CA ASP A 80 -14.84 -22.98 -0.86
C ASP A 80 -14.82 -22.35 0.54
N VAL A 81 -14.31 -23.07 1.56
CA VAL A 81 -14.20 -22.52 2.92
C VAL A 81 -13.25 -21.33 2.97
N VAL A 82 -12.08 -21.42 2.32
CA VAL A 82 -11.13 -20.29 2.28
C VAL A 82 -11.72 -19.12 1.49
N ALA A 83 -12.35 -19.38 0.35
CA ALA A 83 -13.03 -18.35 -0.44
C ALA A 83 -14.13 -17.64 0.38
N ALA A 84 -14.93 -18.41 1.13
CA ALA A 84 -15.98 -17.87 1.99
C ALA A 84 -15.42 -16.99 3.11
N ILE A 85 -14.33 -17.39 3.77
CA ILE A 85 -13.68 -16.60 4.82
C ILE A 85 -13.23 -15.24 4.27
N ILE A 86 -12.56 -15.22 3.11
CA ILE A 86 -12.07 -13.99 2.49
C ILE A 86 -13.26 -13.10 2.08
N ALA A 87 -14.32 -13.69 1.49
CA ALA A 87 -15.52 -12.98 1.10
C ALA A 87 -16.23 -12.31 2.29
N ILE A 88 -16.37 -13.03 3.42
CA ILE A 88 -16.97 -12.48 4.64
C ILE A 88 -16.14 -11.29 5.15
N TRP A 89 -14.82 -11.44 5.21
CA TRP A 89 -13.91 -10.36 5.63
C TRP A 89 -14.04 -9.12 4.74
N LEU A 90 -14.11 -9.31 3.43
CA LEU A 90 -14.28 -8.23 2.46
C LEU A 90 -15.63 -7.50 2.65
N VAL A 91 -16.71 -8.25 2.89
CA VAL A 91 -18.03 -7.66 3.18
C VAL A 91 -17.98 -6.83 4.46
N ILE A 92 -17.36 -7.36 5.53
CA ILE A 92 -17.19 -6.63 6.80
C ILE A 92 -16.41 -5.33 6.59
N ASP A 93 -15.31 -5.34 5.83
CA ASP A 93 -14.53 -4.13 5.51
C ASP A 93 -15.40 -3.06 4.84
N VAL A 94 -16.15 -3.45 3.80
CA VAL A 94 -16.96 -2.53 3.01
C VAL A 94 -18.12 -1.95 3.83
N VAL A 95 -18.81 -2.79 4.61
CA VAL A 95 -19.96 -2.38 5.43
C VAL A 95 -19.52 -1.51 6.60
N SER A 96 -18.46 -1.89 7.33
CA SER A 96 -17.97 -1.14 8.49
C SER A 96 -17.54 0.28 8.12
N LYS A 97 -16.92 0.44 6.94
CA LYS A 97 -16.48 1.75 6.43
C LYS A 97 -17.65 2.62 5.95
N ARG A 98 -18.79 2.04 5.57
CA ARG A 98 -20.02 2.78 5.21
C ARG A 98 -20.75 3.38 6.43
N GLY A 99 -20.64 2.76 7.61
CA GLY A 99 -21.33 3.20 8.84
C GLY A 99 -20.63 4.32 9.61
N ARG A 100 -19.40 4.68 9.24
CA ARG A 100 -18.50 5.53 10.05
C ARG A 100 -18.87 7.02 10.08
N TRP A 101 -19.86 7.45 9.29
CA TRP A 101 -20.32 8.85 9.22
C TRP A 101 -21.62 9.12 9.98
N LYS A 102 -22.12 8.15 10.76
CA LYS A 102 -23.35 8.29 11.58
C LYS A 102 -23.10 8.41 13.08
N ARG A 103 -21.93 8.89 13.52
CA ARG A 103 -21.67 9.22 14.92
C ARG A 103 -20.91 10.53 15.03
#